data_AF-A0A4Z2GCK3-F1
#
_entry.id   AF-A0A4Z2GCK3-F1
#
_cell.length_a   1.000
_cell.length_b   1.000
_cell.length_c   1.000
_cell.angle_alpha   90.00
_cell.angle_beta   90.00
_cell.angle_gamma   90.00
#
_symmetry.space_group_name_H-M   'P 1'
#
loop_
_entity.id
_entity.type
_entity.pdbx_description
1 polymer ?
#
loop_
_entity_poly.entity_id
_entity_poly.type
_entity_poly.pdbx_seq_one_letter_code
_entity_poly.pdbx_strand_id
1 'polypeptide(L)'
;MGLLWSMSPVPGSRKGLRLRKKDVCVPQLVNISVYGGHVEEGFGERVPLASTLTERWHMAPGVRRVEIREKGVRGTLFIPPGAPKEEHLMISVSV
;
A
#
# COMPACT_ATOMS: atom_id res chain seq x y z
N MET A 1 13.18 -7.25 -0.57
CA MET A 1 12.22 -6.16 -0.31
C MET A 1 12.81 -4.92 0.41
N GLY A 2 14.15 -4.77 0.48
CA GLY A 2 14.88 -3.69 1.20
C GLY A 2 14.20 -2.32 1.22
N LEU A 3 14.14 -1.71 0.04
CA LEU A 3 13.70 -0.34 -0.17
C LEU A 3 12.32 -0.01 0.40
N LEU A 4 11.38 -0.97 0.39
CA LEU A 4 10.00 -0.72 0.79
C LEU A 4 9.80 -0.88 2.31
N TRP A 5 10.42 -1.89 2.94
CA TRP A 5 10.26 -2.08 4.38
C TRP A 5 11.12 -1.11 5.20
N SER A 6 12.19 -0.56 4.62
CA SER A 6 13.06 0.43 5.27
C SER A 6 12.59 1.87 5.11
N MET A 7 11.44 2.11 4.46
CA MET A 7 10.90 3.47 4.32
C MET A 7 10.63 4.08 5.69
N SER A 8 11.01 5.34 5.83
CA SER A 8 10.78 6.13 7.04
C SER A 8 9.94 7.36 6.73
N PRO A 9 9.19 7.91 7.70
CA PRO A 9 8.52 9.19 7.53
C PRO A 9 9.51 10.28 7.14
N VAL A 10 9.04 11.28 6.39
CA VAL A 10 9.85 12.44 6.01
C VAL A 10 10.39 13.11 7.27
N PRO A 11 11.68 13.51 7.33
CA PRO A 11 12.23 14.26 8.46
C PRO A 11 11.34 15.45 8.86
N GLY A 12 11.13 15.65 10.16
CA GLY A 12 10.21 16.69 10.67
C GLY A 12 8.73 16.28 10.73
N SER A 13 8.39 15.06 10.30
CA SER A 13 7.04 14.50 10.49
C SER A 13 6.63 14.43 11.96
N ARG A 14 5.32 14.55 12.23
CA ARG A 14 4.77 14.39 13.59
C ARG A 14 5.14 13.03 14.18
N LYS A 15 5.47 13.01 15.47
CA LYS A 15 5.77 11.77 16.21
C LYS A 15 4.57 10.83 16.20
N GLY A 16 4.84 9.52 16.10
CA GLY A 16 3.81 8.48 16.14
C GLY A 16 3.05 8.26 14.81
N LEU A 17 3.42 8.95 13.72
CA LEU A 17 2.82 8.69 12.41
C LEU A 17 3.17 7.28 11.92
N ARG A 18 2.15 6.58 11.42
CA ARG A 18 2.27 5.29 10.76
C ARG A 18 1.68 5.39 9.36
N LEU A 19 2.33 4.78 8.38
CA LEU A 19 1.77 4.62 7.05
C LEU A 19 0.55 3.70 7.15
N ARG A 20 -0.65 4.24 6.92
CA ARG A 20 -1.92 3.48 6.90
C ARG A 20 -2.64 3.70 5.58
N LYS A 21 -2.86 2.64 4.83
CA LYS A 21 -3.73 2.66 3.65
C LYS A 21 -5.18 2.54 4.11
N LYS A 22 -5.97 3.61 3.94
CA LYS A 22 -7.40 3.62 4.30
C LYS A 22 -8.28 3.12 3.16
N ASP A 23 -8.04 3.63 1.97
CA ASP A 23 -8.72 3.18 0.77
C ASP A 23 -7.85 2.15 0.04
N VAL A 24 -8.28 0.90 0.08
CA VAL A 24 -7.60 -0.24 -0.53
C VAL A 24 -7.92 -0.43 -2.01
N CYS A 25 -8.95 0.26 -2.52
CA CYS A 25 -9.36 0.21 -3.93
C CYS A 25 -8.42 1.03 -4.83
N VAL A 26 -7.63 1.94 -4.24
CA VAL A 26 -6.64 2.76 -4.94
C VAL A 26 -5.25 2.19 -4.64
N PRO A 27 -4.31 2.10 -5.60
CA PRO A 27 -2.95 1.67 -5.30
C PRO A 27 -2.23 2.68 -4.39
N GLN A 28 -1.15 2.23 -3.76
CA GLN A 28 -0.14 3.14 -3.23
C GLN A 28 0.89 3.39 -4.34
N LEU A 29 1.13 4.66 -4.65
CA LEU A 29 2.15 5.05 -5.61
C LEU A 29 3.52 5.09 -4.92
N VAL A 30 4.52 4.48 -5.55
CA VAL A 30 5.90 4.48 -5.09
C VAL A 30 6.78 4.98 -6.22
N ASN A 31 7.51 6.06 -5.98
CA ASN A 31 8.51 6.56 -6.92
C ASN A 31 9.83 5.84 -6.67
N ILE A 32 10.40 5.24 -7.71
CA ILE A 32 11.71 4.58 -7.67
C ILE A 32 12.65 5.39 -8.56
N SER A 33 13.71 5.91 -7.97
CA SER A 33 14.70 6.74 -8.66
C SER A 33 16.08 6.11 -8.61
N VAL A 34 16.81 6.20 -9.71
CA VAL A 34 18.20 5.75 -9.85
C VAL A 34 19.11 6.97 -9.87
N TYR A 35 20.16 6.94 -9.05
CA TYR A 35 21.15 8.01 -8.95
C TYR A 35 22.53 7.49 -9.36
N GLY A 36 23.36 8.36 -9.94
CA GLY A 36 24.72 8.01 -10.35
C GLY A 36 25.71 8.01 -9.18
N GLY A 37 26.39 6.88 -8.98
CA GLY A 37 27.42 6.72 -7.94
C GLY A 37 26.88 6.73 -6.51
N HIS A 38 27.80 6.67 -5.54
CA HIS A 38 27.49 6.80 -4.11
C HIS A 38 27.71 8.24 -3.64
N VAL A 39 27.00 8.63 -2.59
CA VAL A 39 26.95 10.01 -2.12
C VAL A 39 26.88 10.02 -0.61
N GLU A 40 27.79 10.76 0.02
CA GLU A 40 27.79 10.93 1.48
C GLU A 40 27.07 12.23 1.90
N GLU A 41 27.11 13.28 1.06
CA GLU A 41 26.49 14.59 1.32
C GLU A 41 25.73 15.17 0.12
N GLY A 42 24.71 16.00 0.36
CA GLY A 42 23.99 16.70 -0.71
C GLY A 42 23.05 15.83 -1.56
N PHE A 43 22.65 14.64 -1.09
CA PHE A 43 21.77 13.74 -1.84
C PHE A 43 20.44 14.41 -2.26
N GLY A 44 19.88 15.29 -1.43
CA GLY A 44 18.62 15.99 -1.70
C GLY A 44 18.65 16.94 -2.89
N GLU A 45 19.84 17.38 -3.34
CA GLU A 45 20.03 18.30 -4.46
C GLU A 45 20.28 17.55 -5.79
N ARG A 46 20.45 16.22 -5.75
CA ARG A 46 20.77 15.45 -6.93
C ARG A 46 19.54 15.23 -7.82
N VAL A 47 19.79 15.32 -9.12
CA VAL A 47 18.83 14.91 -10.16
C VAL A 47 18.98 13.40 -10.41
N PRO A 48 17.89 12.62 -10.39
CA PRO A 48 17.93 11.21 -10.72
C PRO A 48 18.30 11.00 -12.19
N LEU A 49 19.08 9.95 -12.49
CA LEU A 49 19.38 9.51 -13.85
C LEU A 49 18.14 8.95 -14.55
N ALA A 50 17.28 8.29 -13.78
CA ALA A 50 15.99 7.77 -14.23
C ALA A 50 15.04 7.67 -13.04
N SER A 51 13.75 7.83 -13.29
CA SER A 51 12.70 7.63 -12.30
C SER A 51 11.53 6.89 -12.92
N THR A 52 10.85 6.08 -12.13
CA THR A 52 9.60 5.43 -12.52
C THR A 52 8.63 5.43 -11.36
N LEU A 53 7.34 5.58 -11.69
CA LEU A 53 6.26 5.47 -10.74
C LEU A 53 5.68 4.06 -10.82
N THR A 54 5.74 3.32 -9.71
CA THR A 54 5.15 1.99 -9.61
C THR A 54 3.91 2.00 -8.72
N GLU A 55 2.95 1.17 -9.08
CA GLU A 55 1.73 0.99 -8.32
C GLU A 55 1.83 -0.25 -7.43
N ARG A 56 1.51 -0.06 -6.15
CA ARG A 56 1.37 -1.15 -5.19
C ARG A 56 -0.09 -1.34 -4.80
N TRP A 57 -0.71 -2.33 -5.41
CA TRP A 57 -2.11 -2.69 -5.18
C TRP A 57 -2.29 -3.40 -3.83
N HIS A 58 -3.40 -3.08 -3.15
CA HIS A 58 -3.80 -3.70 -1.89
C HIS A 58 -4.94 -4.71 -2.09
N MET A 59 -5.79 -4.47 -3.08
CA MET A 59 -6.74 -5.48 -3.59
C MET A 59 -6.08 -6.30 -4.69
N ALA A 60 -6.17 -7.62 -4.57
CA ALA A 60 -5.75 -8.51 -5.65
C ALA A 60 -6.71 -8.41 -6.84
N PRO A 61 -6.25 -8.67 -8.08
CA PRO A 61 -7.10 -8.66 -9.27
C PRO A 61 -8.33 -9.55 -9.11
N GLY A 62 -9.50 -9.04 -9.51
CA GLY A 62 -10.77 -9.78 -9.46
C GLY A 62 -11.41 -9.88 -8.08
N VAL A 63 -10.76 -9.41 -7.01
CA VAL A 63 -11.37 -9.36 -5.67
C VAL A 63 -12.48 -8.31 -5.64
N ARG A 64 -13.66 -8.70 -5.15
CA ARG A 64 -14.78 -7.77 -4.93
C ARG A 64 -14.79 -7.29 -3.48
N ARG A 65 -14.94 -5.98 -3.29
CA ARG A 65 -15.12 -5.33 -1.98
C ARG A 65 -16.60 -5.03 -1.75
N VAL A 66 -17.17 -5.48 -0.64
CA VAL A 66 -18.58 -5.28 -0.27
C VAL A 66 -18.66 -4.68 1.13
N GLU A 67 -19.36 -3.56 1.30
CA GLU A 67 -19.63 -3.00 2.62
C GLU A 67 -20.80 -3.74 3.28
N ILE A 68 -20.66 -4.08 4.55
CA ILE A 68 -21.69 -4.78 5.33
C ILE A 68 -22.18 -3.84 6.42
N ARG A 69 -23.52 -3.71 6.51
CA ARG A 69 -24.24 -2.98 7.56
C ARG A 69 -25.53 -3.71 7.91
N GLU A 70 -25.41 -4.87 8.54
CA GLU A 70 -26.56 -5.76 8.82
C GLU A 70 -26.59 -6.21 10.27
N LYS A 71 -27.77 -6.16 10.90
CA LYS A 71 -28.01 -6.70 12.26
C LYS A 71 -26.98 -6.25 13.31
N GLY A 72 -26.53 -5.00 13.22
CA GLY A 72 -25.53 -4.43 14.13
C GLY A 72 -24.06 -4.68 13.73
N VAL A 73 -23.82 -5.54 12.73
CA VAL A 73 -22.48 -5.78 12.16
C VAL A 73 -22.14 -4.67 11.17
N ARG A 74 -20.96 -4.08 11.33
CA ARG A 74 -20.38 -3.11 10.40
C ARG A 74 -19.00 -3.59 9.98
N GLY A 75 -18.75 -3.70 8.68
CA GLY A 75 -17.48 -4.20 8.18
C GLY A 75 -17.35 -4.13 6.66
N THR A 76 -16.28 -4.73 6.16
CA THR A 76 -16.02 -4.87 4.72
C THR A 76 -15.66 -6.32 4.44
N LEU A 77 -16.32 -6.91 3.46
CA LEU A 77 -16.03 -8.26 2.97
C LEU A 77 -15.25 -8.18 1.65
N PHE A 78 -14.25 -9.04 1.51
CA PHE A 78 -13.46 -9.18 0.29
C PHE A 78 -13.68 -10.60 -0.27
N ILE A 79 -14.16 -10.68 -1.51
CA ILE A 79 -14.56 -11.94 -2.14
C ILE A 79 -13.59 -12.21 -3.30
N PRO A 80 -12.84 -13.32 -3.30
CA PRO A 80 -11.94 -13.66 -4.40
C PRO A 80 -12.72 -13.89 -5.71
N PRO A 81 -12.06 -13.80 -6.88
CA PRO A 81 -12.67 -14.16 -8.14
C PRO A 81 -12.97 -15.67 -8.22
N GLY A 82 -14.04 -16.04 -8.93
CA GLY A 82 -14.46 -17.43 -9.14
C GLY A 82 -15.68 -17.86 -8.30
N ALA A 83 -16.21 -19.05 -8.57
CA ALA A 83 -17.31 -19.62 -7.80
C ALA A 83 -16.83 -19.95 -6.38
N PRO A 84 -17.62 -19.62 -5.33
CA PRO A 84 -17.25 -19.96 -3.97
C PRO A 84 -17.16 -21.48 -3.84
N LYS A 85 -15.95 -21.99 -3.64
CA LYS A 85 -15.77 -23.23 -2.89
C LYS A 85 -15.97 -22.83 -1.43
N GLU A 86 -16.72 -23.60 -0.65
CA GLU A 86 -17.18 -23.28 0.72
C GLU A 86 -16.08 -22.88 1.73
N GLU A 87 -14.80 -22.92 1.34
CA GLU A 87 -13.64 -23.01 2.22
C GLU A 87 -12.75 -21.74 2.22
N HIS A 88 -13.01 -20.73 1.37
CA HIS A 88 -12.12 -19.57 1.19
C HIS A 88 -12.82 -18.19 1.29
N LEU A 89 -13.64 -17.96 2.31
CA LEU A 89 -14.02 -16.60 2.69
C LEU A 89 -12.90 -15.94 3.52
N MET A 90 -12.14 -15.03 2.90
CA MET A 90 -11.22 -14.16 3.64
C MET A 90 -11.99 -12.97 4.23
N ILE A 91 -12.33 -13.05 5.52
CA ILE A 91 -12.85 -11.92 6.28
C ILE A 91 -11.66 -11.10 6.78
N SER A 92 -11.35 -9.98 6.12
CA SER A 92 -10.39 -9.01 6.66
C SER A 92 -11.14 -7.94 7.46
N VAL A 93 -11.10 -8.07 8.79
CA VAL A 93 -11.56 -7.00 9.69
C VAL A 93 -10.44 -5.96 9.77
N SER A 94 -10.61 -4.84 9.08
CA SER A 94 -9.72 -3.69 9.25
C SER A 94 -10.14 -2.93 10.50
N VAL A 95 -9.34 -3.02 11.58
CA VAL A 95 -9.43 -2.17 12.77
C VAL A 95 -8.82 -0.78 12.49
#